data_AF-A0A6M2CN76-F1
#
_entry.id   AF-A0A6M2CN76-F1
#
_cell.length_a   1.000
_cell.length_b   1.000
_cell.length_c   1.000
_cell.angle_alpha   90.00
_cell.angle_beta   90.00
_cell.angle_gamma   90.00
#
_symmetry.space_group_name_H-M   'P 1'
#
loop_
_entity.id
_entity.type
_entity.pdbx_description
1 polymer ?
#
loop_
_entity_poly.entity_id
_entity_poly.type
_entity_poly.pdbx_seq_one_letter_code
_entity_poly.pdbx_strand_id
1 'polypeptide(L)'
;KYKALEQRYEKRREKFYAFFRIPRALEIFVGYGFLQCADAFLSVLTLLPVRFTLAVGLFGARLVGRRRLQPAESCDLLKGLVLLGTWLLVSQVDMSMLYHIVKSQSVIKLYIFFNMLEVADKLFSSFGQDILDALLWTAAEPEQPRARRRLVLLAQFAVALAYVLLHCVLVMLQATTLSVAINSQNKALLTIMMSNNFVELKGMVFKKFAKNNLFQMACSDVRERFHYVVLLLMVIVQTMREYSWQQEQLLNLLGDCMKVMAAEVLVDWVKHAFVTRFNAISWQVYQEYLASLAYDLASSKLNTAPSDHGDLVSRRLGFTPLPLAALVLRVMACPPSSLRLAILAYLCLCSMKVLLNLVILGLACSIVEKHRQTLQEDSPVKKPRRPQSSE
;
A
#
# COMPACT_ATOMS: atom_id res chain seq x y z
N LYS A 1 40.28 -15.24 -30.36
CA LYS A 1 38.94 -15.22 -30.99
C LYS A 1 37.96 -16.18 -30.32
N TYR A 2 38.29 -17.46 -30.14
CA TYR A 2 37.44 -18.45 -29.43
C TYR A 2 37.03 -18.04 -28.00
N LYS A 3 37.97 -17.66 -27.13
CA LYS A 3 37.65 -17.19 -25.76
C LYS A 3 36.69 -15.99 -25.72
N ALA A 4 36.78 -15.09 -26.70
CA ALA A 4 35.87 -13.93 -26.80
C ALA A 4 34.47 -14.33 -27.29
N LEU A 5 34.38 -15.41 -28.08
CA LEU A 5 33.11 -15.98 -28.52
C LEU A 5 32.42 -16.70 -27.34
N GLU A 6 33.19 -17.50 -26.59
CA GLU A 6 32.76 -18.21 -25.39
C GLU A 6 32.21 -17.24 -24.34
N GLN A 7 32.95 -16.17 -24.02
CA GLN A 7 32.49 -15.11 -23.13
C GLN A 7 31.21 -14.41 -23.62
N ARG A 8 30.99 -14.30 -24.94
CA ARG A 8 29.74 -13.75 -25.49
C ARG A 8 28.57 -14.72 -25.30
N TYR A 9 28.78 -16.02 -25.45
CA TYR A 9 27.76 -17.04 -25.21
C TYR A 9 27.42 -17.16 -23.71
N GLU A 10 28.42 -17.13 -22.84
CA GLU A 10 28.25 -17.11 -21.39
C GLU A 10 27.42 -15.89 -20.96
N LYS A 11 27.80 -14.68 -21.38
CA LYS A 11 27.02 -13.46 -21.08
C LYS A 11 25.60 -13.50 -21.62
N ARG A 12 25.35 -14.15 -22.77
CA ARG A 12 23.98 -14.35 -23.29
C ARG A 12 23.19 -15.34 -22.43
N ARG A 13 23.81 -16.44 -21.99
CA ARG A 13 23.20 -17.43 -21.09
C ARG A 13 22.89 -16.83 -19.72
N GLU A 14 23.81 -16.07 -19.14
CA GLU A 14 23.60 -15.37 -17.88
C GLU A 14 22.43 -14.39 -17.95
N LYS A 15 22.33 -13.61 -19.04
CA LYS A 15 21.18 -12.72 -19.28
C LYS A 15 19.86 -13.49 -19.40
N PHE A 16 19.88 -14.67 -20.01
CA PHE A 16 18.72 -15.53 -20.13
C PHE A 16 18.30 -16.13 -18.77
N TYR A 17 19.23 -16.63 -17.97
CA TYR A 17 18.93 -17.11 -16.61
C TYR A 17 18.51 -15.97 -15.66
N ALA A 18 19.07 -14.78 -15.83
CA ALA A 18 18.66 -13.59 -15.09
C ALA A 18 17.19 -13.26 -15.34
N PHE A 19 16.70 -13.43 -16.57
CA PHE A 19 15.29 -13.22 -16.93
C PHE A 19 14.33 -14.05 -16.07
N PHE A 20 14.66 -15.31 -15.78
CA PHE A 20 13.84 -16.18 -14.92
C PHE A 20 14.05 -15.95 -13.42
N ARG A 21 15.19 -15.37 -13.02
CA ARG A 21 15.45 -15.02 -11.61
C ARG A 21 14.77 -13.72 -11.19
N ILE A 22 14.52 -12.80 -12.13
CA ILE A 22 13.90 -11.50 -11.85
C ILE A 22 12.51 -11.65 -11.21
N PRO A 23 11.55 -12.43 -11.74
CA PRO A 23 10.25 -12.63 -11.11
C PRO A 23 10.36 -13.09 -9.66
N ARG A 24 11.24 -14.06 -9.37
CA ARG A 24 11.45 -14.54 -8.00
C ARG A 24 12.02 -13.47 -7.08
N ALA A 25 13.02 -12.71 -7.54
CA ALA A 25 13.60 -11.62 -6.75
C ALA A 25 12.59 -10.50 -6.50
N LEU A 26 11.76 -10.18 -7.51
CA LEU A 26 10.66 -9.24 -7.42
C LEU A 26 9.61 -9.71 -6.41
N GLU A 27 9.15 -10.96 -6.47
CA GLU A 27 8.13 -11.47 -5.55
C GLU A 27 8.57 -11.46 -4.09
N ILE A 28 9.86 -11.67 -3.80
CA ILE A 28 10.39 -11.53 -2.44
C ILE A 28 10.30 -10.07 -1.97
N PHE A 29 10.67 -9.13 -2.84
CA PHE A 29 10.56 -7.69 -2.57
C PHE A 29 9.09 -7.29 -2.38
N VAL A 30 8.22 -7.70 -3.30
CA VAL A 30 6.80 -7.38 -3.30
C VAL A 30 6.11 -7.98 -2.09
N GLY A 31 6.39 -9.24 -1.75
CA GLY A 31 5.83 -9.90 -0.57
C GLY A 31 6.18 -9.16 0.73
N TYR A 32 7.44 -8.74 0.89
CA TYR A 32 7.84 -7.97 2.07
C TYR A 32 7.16 -6.58 2.12
N GLY A 33 7.14 -5.85 0.99
CA GLY A 33 6.44 -4.57 0.91
C GLY A 33 4.92 -4.68 1.11
N PHE A 34 4.30 -5.77 0.64
CA PHE A 34 2.88 -6.06 0.84
C PHE A 34 2.55 -6.21 2.32
N LEU A 35 3.39 -6.94 3.07
CA LEU A 35 3.24 -7.06 4.52
C LEU A 35 3.36 -5.69 5.21
N GLN A 36 4.27 -4.82 4.75
CA GLN A 36 4.38 -3.45 5.28
C GLN A 36 3.12 -2.60 5.00
N CYS A 37 2.56 -2.67 3.79
CA CYS A 37 1.27 -2.05 3.47
C CYS A 37 0.14 -2.58 4.36
N ALA A 38 0.10 -3.91 4.57
CA ALA A 38 -0.87 -4.54 5.45
C ALA A 38 -0.72 -4.08 6.91
N ASP A 39 0.50 -3.89 7.41
CA ASP A 39 0.77 -3.38 8.77
C ASP A 39 0.29 -1.94 8.94
N ALA A 40 0.57 -1.08 7.95
CA ALA A 40 0.10 0.30 7.94
C ALA A 40 -1.44 0.37 7.87
N PHE A 41 -2.06 -0.43 7.01
CA PHE A 41 -3.52 -0.49 6.86
C PHE A 41 -4.20 -1.00 8.14
N LEU A 42 -3.72 -2.11 8.70
CA LEU A 42 -4.26 -2.67 9.94
C LEU A 42 -4.03 -1.73 11.14
N SER A 43 -2.95 -0.94 11.16
CA SER A 43 -2.74 0.08 12.18
C SER A 43 -3.86 1.12 12.21
N VAL A 44 -4.34 1.54 11.03
CA VAL A 44 -5.48 2.47 10.92
C VAL A 44 -6.79 1.83 11.38
N LEU A 45 -6.99 0.54 11.15
CA LEU A 45 -8.21 -0.16 11.59
C LEU A 45 -8.22 -0.54 13.08
N THR A 46 -7.04 -0.83 13.66
CA THR A 46 -6.93 -1.38 15.02
C THR A 46 -6.46 -0.34 16.04
N LEU A 47 -5.31 0.28 15.81
CA LEU A 47 -4.65 1.17 16.77
C LEU A 47 -5.23 2.58 16.76
N LEU A 48 -5.56 3.11 15.57
CA LEU A 48 -6.07 4.48 15.45
C LEU A 48 -7.37 4.71 16.23
N PRO A 49 -8.39 3.82 16.20
CA PRO A 49 -9.60 4.00 17.01
C PRO A 49 -9.32 4.03 18.51
N VAL A 50 -8.40 3.19 19.01
CA VAL A 50 -8.01 3.14 20.43
C VAL A 50 -7.29 4.42 20.83
N ARG A 51 -6.35 4.88 20.01
CA ARG A 51 -5.62 6.13 20.27
C ARG A 51 -6.53 7.34 20.19
N PHE A 52 -7.49 7.34 19.26
CA PHE A 52 -8.49 8.39 19.15
C PHE A 52 -9.36 8.46 20.41
N THR A 53 -9.89 7.35 20.92
CA THR A 53 -10.71 7.35 22.14
C THR A 53 -9.91 7.78 23.37
N LEU A 54 -8.64 7.36 23.48
CA LEU A 54 -7.73 7.82 24.52
C LEU A 54 -7.44 9.33 24.42
N ALA A 55 -7.15 9.83 23.21
CA ALA A 55 -6.90 11.24 22.96
C ALA A 55 -8.13 12.11 23.29
N VAL A 56 -9.34 11.65 22.95
CA VAL A 56 -10.61 12.31 23.32
C VAL A 56 -10.82 12.32 24.83
N GLY A 57 -10.57 11.20 25.52
CA GLY A 57 -10.67 11.12 26.98
C GLY A 57 -9.68 12.04 27.69
N LEU A 58 -8.42 12.06 27.24
CA LEU A 58 -7.39 12.96 27.76
C LEU A 58 -7.68 14.43 27.43
N PHE A 59 -8.20 14.72 26.25
CA PHE A 59 -8.66 16.06 25.87
C PHE A 59 -9.75 16.56 26.83
N GLY A 60 -10.76 15.72 27.12
CA GLY A 60 -11.81 16.04 28.08
C GLY A 60 -11.29 16.28 29.49
N ALA A 61 -10.42 15.40 30.01
CA ALA A 61 -9.83 15.56 31.34
C ALA A 61 -8.93 16.80 31.45
N ARG A 62 -8.19 17.14 30.39
CA ARG A 62 -7.27 18.30 30.37
C ARG A 62 -7.97 19.62 30.07
N LEU A 63 -9.16 19.59 29.47
CA LEU A 63 -10.09 20.74 29.41
C LEU A 63 -10.49 21.19 30.81
N VAL A 64 -10.74 20.23 31.70
CA VAL A 64 -11.03 20.49 33.13
C VAL A 64 -9.76 20.98 33.86
N GLY A 65 -8.59 20.40 33.56
CA GLY A 65 -7.32 20.70 34.24
C GLY A 65 -6.41 21.78 33.62
N ARG A 66 -6.81 22.47 32.55
CA ARG A 66 -6.02 23.47 31.78
C ARG A 66 -4.60 23.02 31.38
N ARG A 67 -4.38 21.75 31.02
CA ARG A 67 -3.08 21.25 30.53
C ARG A 67 -3.06 21.13 29.00
N ARG A 68 -1.92 21.41 28.36
CA ARG A 68 -1.76 21.28 26.90
C ARG A 68 -1.71 19.80 26.47
N LEU A 69 -2.21 19.51 25.27
CA LEU A 69 -2.04 18.20 24.63
C LEU A 69 -0.62 18.06 24.10
N GLN A 70 -0.11 16.83 24.13
CA GLN A 70 1.12 16.51 23.44
C GLN A 70 0.90 16.58 21.92
N PRO A 71 1.94 16.89 21.14
CA PRO A 71 1.84 16.99 19.68
C PRO A 71 1.40 15.64 19.05
N ALA A 72 1.85 14.51 19.60
CA ALA A 72 1.45 13.17 19.16
C ALA A 72 -0.06 12.92 19.33
N GLU A 73 -0.60 13.21 20.52
CA GLU A 73 -2.04 13.08 20.82
C GLU A 73 -2.90 13.96 19.90
N SER A 74 -2.40 15.14 19.55
CA SER A 74 -3.10 16.07 18.64
C SER A 74 -3.13 15.56 17.20
N CYS A 75 -2.05 14.90 16.75
CA CYS A 75 -1.99 14.25 15.44
C CYS A 75 -2.96 13.06 15.35
N ASP A 76 -3.00 12.21 16.38
CA ASP A 76 -3.93 11.07 16.46
C ASP A 76 -5.39 11.52 16.45
N LEU A 77 -5.71 12.57 17.20
CA LEU A 77 -7.05 13.17 17.21
C LEU A 77 -7.45 13.66 15.81
N LEU A 78 -6.53 14.33 15.12
CA LEU A 78 -6.78 14.89 13.79
C LEU A 78 -6.98 13.81 12.73
N LYS A 79 -6.14 12.77 12.71
CA LYS A 79 -6.31 11.58 11.85
C LYS A 79 -7.66 10.91 12.11
N GLY A 80 -8.03 10.73 13.38
CA GLY A 80 -9.31 10.13 13.76
C GLY A 80 -10.52 11.00 13.38
N LEU A 81 -10.43 12.33 13.49
CA LEU A 81 -11.47 13.25 13.04
C LEU A 81 -11.66 13.23 11.51
N VAL A 82 -10.56 13.20 10.74
CA VAL A 82 -10.64 13.04 9.27
C VAL A 82 -11.30 11.71 8.92
N LEU A 83 -10.86 10.61 9.54
CA LEU A 83 -11.43 9.27 9.28
C LEU A 83 -12.92 9.20 9.64
N LEU A 84 -13.30 9.67 10.82
CA LEU A 84 -14.69 9.68 11.29
C LEU A 84 -15.57 10.57 10.41
N GLY A 85 -15.09 11.77 10.07
CA GLY A 85 -15.79 12.70 9.17
C GLY A 85 -16.02 12.10 7.79
N THR A 86 -14.98 11.49 7.19
CA THR A 86 -15.12 10.80 5.91
C THR A 86 -16.07 9.61 6.02
N TRP A 87 -15.98 8.78 7.05
CA TRP A 87 -16.87 7.63 7.24
C TRP A 87 -18.34 8.05 7.34
N LEU A 88 -18.66 9.12 8.09
CA LEU A 88 -20.01 9.66 8.20
C LEU A 88 -20.54 10.17 6.85
N LEU A 89 -19.74 10.99 6.15
CA LEU A 89 -20.15 11.58 4.87
C LEU A 89 -20.33 10.51 3.78
N VAL A 90 -19.42 9.54 3.69
CA VAL A 90 -19.51 8.47 2.71
C VAL A 90 -20.69 7.56 3.04
N SER A 91 -21.02 7.31 4.31
CA SER A 91 -22.16 6.47 4.68
C SER A 91 -23.50 6.95 4.11
N GLN A 92 -23.63 8.23 3.76
CA GLN A 92 -24.82 8.81 3.11
C GLN A 92 -24.95 8.47 1.62
N VAL A 93 -23.93 7.91 0.97
CA VAL A 93 -23.95 7.63 -0.48
C VAL A 93 -24.52 6.24 -0.75
N ASP A 94 -25.69 6.10 -1.35
CA ASP A 94 -26.31 4.79 -1.58
C ASP A 94 -25.54 3.90 -2.57
N MET A 95 -24.99 2.79 -2.06
CA MET A 95 -24.20 1.83 -2.86
C MET A 95 -25.03 1.13 -3.95
N SER A 96 -26.29 0.81 -3.65
CA SER A 96 -27.18 0.13 -4.61
C SER A 96 -27.49 1.03 -5.81
N MET A 97 -27.77 2.32 -5.57
CA MET A 97 -27.97 3.30 -6.63
C MET A 97 -26.71 3.42 -7.49
N LEU A 98 -25.54 3.53 -6.85
CA LEU A 98 -24.28 3.64 -7.56
C LEU A 98 -24.02 2.42 -8.46
N TYR A 99 -24.26 1.22 -7.94
CA TYR A 99 -24.12 -0.02 -8.70
C TYR A 99 -25.05 -0.06 -9.92
N HIS A 100 -26.33 0.31 -9.79
CA HIS A 100 -27.27 0.34 -10.91
C HIS A 100 -26.89 1.39 -11.96
N ILE A 101 -26.40 2.57 -11.53
CA ILE A 101 -25.91 3.61 -12.44
C ILE A 101 -24.73 3.10 -13.25
N VAL A 102 -23.73 2.50 -12.60
CA VAL A 102 -22.54 1.96 -13.28
C VAL A 102 -22.92 0.79 -14.19
N LYS A 103 -23.78 -0.12 -13.74
CA LYS A 103 -24.27 -1.28 -14.51
C LYS A 103 -25.05 -0.88 -15.76
N SER A 104 -25.75 0.26 -15.73
CA SER A 104 -26.52 0.75 -16.89
C SER A 104 -25.68 1.32 -18.03
N GLN A 105 -24.37 1.49 -17.84
CA GLN A 105 -23.48 2.03 -18.88
C GLN A 105 -23.09 0.97 -19.91
N SER A 106 -22.72 1.42 -21.12
CA SER A 106 -22.20 0.52 -22.14
C SER A 106 -20.79 0.04 -21.79
N VAL A 107 -20.43 -1.16 -22.26
CA VAL A 107 -19.13 -1.81 -21.99
C VAL A 107 -17.93 -0.90 -22.33
N ILE A 108 -17.97 -0.19 -23.46
CA ILE A 108 -16.90 0.73 -23.88
C ILE A 108 -16.77 1.92 -22.92
N LYS A 109 -17.90 2.51 -22.48
CA LYS A 109 -17.88 3.63 -21.52
C LYS A 109 -17.33 3.17 -20.18
N LEU A 110 -17.73 1.98 -19.73
CA LEU A 110 -17.28 1.42 -18.46
C LEU A 110 -15.77 1.11 -18.48
N TYR A 111 -15.23 0.63 -19.61
CA TYR A 111 -13.79 0.48 -19.81
C TYR A 111 -13.03 1.81 -19.68
N ILE A 112 -13.48 2.86 -20.39
CA ILE A 112 -12.84 4.18 -20.30
C ILE A 112 -12.90 4.71 -18.87
N PHE A 113 -14.05 4.54 -18.20
CA PHE A 113 -14.23 4.98 -16.82
C PHE A 113 -13.30 4.25 -15.86
N PHE A 114 -13.12 2.93 -16.01
CA PHE A 114 -12.16 2.17 -15.21
C PHE A 114 -10.73 2.71 -15.37
N ASN A 115 -10.28 2.92 -16.60
CA ASN A 115 -8.95 3.48 -16.87
C ASN A 115 -8.78 4.89 -16.29
N MET A 116 -9.81 5.73 -16.37
CA MET A 116 -9.78 7.07 -15.77
C MET A 116 -9.70 7.01 -14.25
N LEU A 117 -10.43 6.10 -13.62
CA LEU A 117 -10.38 5.90 -12.17
C LEU A 117 -9.01 5.40 -11.71
N GLU A 118 -8.39 4.48 -12.45
CA GLU A 118 -7.05 3.97 -12.15
C GLU A 118 -5.99 5.09 -12.17
N VAL A 119 -6.00 5.92 -13.22
CA VAL A 119 -5.10 7.08 -13.32
C VAL A 119 -5.39 8.08 -12.19
N ALA A 120 -6.66 8.32 -11.89
CA ALA A 120 -7.04 9.23 -10.81
C ALA A 120 -6.56 8.70 -9.44
N ASP A 121 -6.68 7.41 -9.12
CA ASP A 121 -6.15 6.84 -7.88
C ASP A 121 -4.64 7.06 -7.75
N LYS A 122 -3.87 6.79 -8.82
CA LYS A 122 -2.42 7.04 -8.87
C LYS A 122 -2.08 8.52 -8.58
N LEU A 123 -2.86 9.47 -9.12
CA LEU A 123 -2.68 10.91 -8.87
C LEU A 123 -3.07 11.32 -7.45
N PHE A 124 -4.23 10.87 -6.96
CA PHE A 124 -4.73 11.18 -5.63
C PHE A 124 -3.81 10.60 -4.55
N SER A 125 -3.32 9.38 -4.72
CA SER A 125 -2.40 8.76 -3.77
C SER A 125 -1.07 9.50 -3.64
N SER A 126 -0.56 10.11 -4.72
CA SER A 126 0.64 10.96 -4.66
C SER A 126 0.36 12.27 -3.94
N PHE A 127 -0.74 12.96 -4.29
CA PHE A 127 -1.08 14.27 -3.73
C PHE A 127 -1.52 14.19 -2.26
N GLY A 128 -2.12 13.07 -1.85
CA GLY A 128 -2.64 12.87 -0.52
C GLY A 128 -1.64 12.85 0.60
N GLN A 129 -0.47 12.26 0.34
CA GLN A 129 0.60 12.18 1.32
C GLN A 129 1.06 13.60 1.69
N ASP A 130 1.26 14.45 0.69
CA ASP A 130 1.67 15.85 0.90
C ASP A 130 0.62 16.65 1.68
N ILE A 131 -0.68 16.48 1.40
CA ILE A 131 -1.75 17.17 2.12
C ILE A 131 -1.80 16.74 3.59
N LEU A 132 -1.78 15.43 3.83
CA LEU A 132 -1.88 14.89 5.19
C LEU A 132 -0.63 15.24 6.01
N ASP A 133 0.55 15.21 5.38
CA ASP A 133 1.79 15.61 6.02
C ASP A 133 1.80 17.10 6.35
N ALA A 134 1.34 17.97 5.45
CA ALA A 134 1.21 19.40 5.72
C ALA A 134 0.27 19.68 6.89
N LEU A 135 -0.85 18.95 6.98
CA LEU A 135 -1.80 19.03 8.08
C LEU A 135 -1.17 18.60 9.42
N LEU A 136 -0.51 17.44 9.44
CA LEU A 136 0.12 16.88 10.65
C LEU A 136 1.31 17.72 11.11
N TRP A 137 2.12 18.22 10.17
CA TRP A 137 3.22 19.15 10.46
C TRP A 137 2.71 20.42 11.14
N THR A 138 1.68 21.04 10.57
CA THR A 138 1.08 22.26 11.14
C THR A 138 0.44 22.01 12.52
N ALA A 139 -0.05 20.79 12.77
CA ALA A 139 -0.54 20.38 14.09
C ALA A 139 0.60 20.25 15.12
N ALA A 140 1.75 19.72 14.72
CA ALA A 140 2.91 19.48 15.58
C ALA A 140 3.73 20.75 15.90
N GLU A 141 3.63 21.79 15.08
CA GLU A 141 4.45 23.01 15.21
C GLU A 141 4.18 23.80 16.53
N PRO A 142 5.22 24.09 17.34
CA PRO A 142 5.05 24.73 18.65
C PRO A 142 4.86 26.26 18.62
N GLU A 143 5.34 26.98 17.60
CA GLU A 143 5.58 28.44 17.70
C GLU A 143 4.86 29.30 16.65
N GLN A 144 3.54 29.47 16.77
CA GLN A 144 2.79 30.49 16.00
C GLN A 144 1.71 31.21 16.84
N PRO A 145 1.35 32.47 16.48
CA PRO A 145 0.28 33.21 17.14
C PRO A 145 -1.08 32.47 17.05
N ARG A 146 -1.75 32.32 18.19
CA ARG A 146 -2.87 31.37 18.40
C ARG A 146 -4.06 31.55 17.45
N ALA A 147 -4.37 32.78 17.02
CA ALA A 147 -5.54 33.04 16.17
C ALA A 147 -5.30 32.63 14.71
N ARG A 148 -4.17 33.05 14.11
CA ARG A 148 -3.79 32.69 12.74
C ARG A 148 -3.59 31.18 12.59
N ARG A 149 -2.97 30.54 13.60
CA ARG A 149 -2.77 29.08 13.62
C ARG A 149 -4.09 28.30 13.56
N ARG A 150 -5.10 28.67 14.35
CA ARG A 150 -6.40 27.96 14.34
C ARG A 150 -7.10 28.04 13.00
N LEU A 151 -7.04 29.21 12.34
CA LEU A 151 -7.65 29.39 11.03
C LEU A 151 -6.92 28.59 9.94
N VAL A 152 -5.58 28.60 9.95
CA VAL A 152 -4.77 27.80 9.03
C VAL A 152 -5.00 26.31 9.23
N LEU A 153 -5.00 25.83 10.48
CA LEU A 153 -5.26 24.43 10.81
C LEU A 153 -6.66 23.99 10.36
N LEU A 154 -7.67 24.83 10.57
CA LEU A 154 -9.05 24.53 10.15
C LEU A 154 -9.17 24.48 8.63
N ALA A 155 -8.50 25.40 7.92
CA ALA A 155 -8.46 25.40 6.46
C ALA A 155 -7.76 24.13 5.92
N GLN A 156 -6.59 23.77 6.46
CA GLN A 156 -5.87 22.55 6.09
C GLN A 156 -6.66 21.28 6.45
N PHE A 157 -7.36 21.27 7.59
CA PHE A 157 -8.24 20.17 7.97
C PHE A 157 -9.39 20.02 6.97
N ALA A 158 -10.02 21.12 6.54
CA ALA A 158 -11.08 21.08 5.53
C ALA A 158 -10.55 20.55 4.19
N VAL A 159 -9.35 20.97 3.76
CA VAL A 159 -8.70 20.45 2.54
C VAL A 159 -8.40 18.96 2.67
N ALA A 160 -7.85 18.51 3.81
CA ALA A 160 -7.57 17.09 4.04
C ALA A 160 -8.85 16.25 4.08
N LEU A 161 -9.90 16.72 4.74
CA LEU A 161 -11.20 16.06 4.78
C LEU A 161 -11.81 15.95 3.38
N ALA A 162 -11.77 17.03 2.60
CA ALA A 162 -12.25 17.04 1.22
C ALA A 162 -11.45 16.07 0.34
N TYR A 163 -10.12 16.04 0.49
CA TYR A 163 -9.25 15.11 -0.23
C TYR A 163 -9.56 13.65 0.13
N VAL A 164 -9.59 13.30 1.42
CA VAL A 164 -9.85 11.91 1.86
C VAL A 164 -11.26 11.48 1.45
N LEU A 165 -12.24 12.39 1.49
CA LEU A 165 -13.58 12.13 0.98
C LEU A 165 -13.59 11.85 -0.52
N LEU A 166 -12.98 12.72 -1.33
CA LEU A 166 -12.95 12.57 -2.78
C LEU A 166 -12.22 11.30 -3.21
N HIS A 167 -11.09 11.00 -2.55
CA HIS A 167 -10.35 9.76 -2.79
C HIS A 167 -11.16 8.53 -2.35
N CYS A 168 -11.87 8.59 -1.22
CA CYS A 168 -12.74 7.48 -0.80
C CYS A 168 -13.88 7.23 -1.80
N VAL A 169 -14.48 8.28 -2.35
CA VAL A 169 -15.49 8.17 -3.41
C VAL A 169 -14.90 7.55 -4.67
N LEU A 170 -13.68 7.93 -5.05
CA LEU A 170 -12.96 7.34 -6.18
C LEU A 170 -12.74 5.83 -5.99
N VAL A 171 -12.21 5.41 -4.83
CA VAL A 171 -11.99 3.99 -4.51
C VAL A 171 -13.31 3.22 -4.45
N MET A 172 -14.39 3.84 -3.97
CA MET A 172 -15.74 3.27 -4.01
C MET A 172 -16.26 3.07 -5.45
N LEU A 173 -15.98 4.01 -6.35
CA LEU A 173 -16.28 3.87 -7.78
C LEU A 173 -15.46 2.74 -8.40
N GLN A 174 -14.20 2.58 -8.03
CA GLN A 174 -13.37 1.45 -8.46
C GLN A 174 -13.94 0.10 -7.97
N ALA A 175 -14.32 -0.01 -6.70
CA ALA A 175 -14.91 -1.24 -6.17
C ALA A 175 -16.23 -1.60 -6.88
N THR A 176 -17.10 -0.61 -7.11
CA THR A 176 -18.39 -0.85 -7.79
C THR A 176 -18.22 -1.21 -9.27
N THR A 177 -17.32 -0.55 -9.98
CA THR A 177 -16.99 -0.89 -11.37
C THR A 177 -16.39 -2.29 -11.49
N LEU A 178 -15.50 -2.67 -10.57
CA LEU A 178 -14.92 -4.02 -10.51
C LEU A 178 -15.99 -5.08 -10.19
N SER A 179 -16.92 -4.78 -9.28
CA SER A 179 -18.06 -5.65 -8.97
C SER A 179 -18.97 -5.85 -10.19
N VAL A 180 -19.32 -4.78 -10.91
CA VAL A 180 -20.09 -4.86 -12.16
C VAL A 180 -19.33 -5.66 -13.22
N ALA A 181 -18.02 -5.48 -13.33
CA ALA A 181 -17.20 -6.18 -14.31
C ALA A 181 -17.17 -7.69 -14.06
N ILE A 182 -16.93 -8.11 -12.83
CA ILE A 182 -16.86 -9.52 -12.44
C ILE A 182 -18.24 -10.18 -12.54
N ASN A 183 -19.30 -9.49 -12.10
CA ASN A 183 -20.67 -10.01 -12.16
C ASN A 183 -21.33 -9.85 -13.54
N SER A 184 -20.62 -9.32 -14.54
CA SER A 184 -21.18 -9.16 -15.88
C SER A 184 -21.28 -10.51 -16.59
N GLN A 185 -22.40 -10.76 -17.26
CA GLN A 185 -22.59 -11.97 -18.09
C GLN A 185 -21.59 -12.00 -19.27
N ASN A 186 -21.13 -10.83 -19.71
CA ASN A 186 -20.15 -10.67 -20.75
C ASN A 186 -18.74 -10.70 -20.16
N LYS A 187 -18.12 -11.89 -20.14
CA LYS A 187 -16.68 -12.07 -19.82
C LYS A 187 -15.75 -11.15 -20.62
N ALA A 188 -16.22 -10.61 -21.74
CA ALA A 188 -15.53 -9.59 -22.53
C ALA A 188 -15.11 -8.34 -21.71
N LEU A 189 -15.94 -7.85 -20.78
CA LEU A 189 -15.60 -6.67 -19.99
C LEU A 189 -14.38 -6.92 -19.09
N LEU A 190 -14.35 -8.07 -18.40
CA LEU A 190 -13.23 -8.49 -17.59
C LEU A 190 -11.96 -8.68 -18.44
N THR A 191 -12.08 -9.32 -19.61
CA THR A 191 -10.97 -9.50 -20.55
C THR A 191 -10.43 -8.17 -21.07
N ILE A 192 -11.29 -7.19 -21.33
CA ILE A 192 -10.89 -5.85 -21.78
C ILE A 192 -10.12 -5.13 -20.66
N MET A 193 -10.57 -5.21 -19.41
CA MET A 193 -9.83 -4.64 -18.27
C MET A 193 -8.44 -5.26 -18.13
N MET A 194 -8.33 -6.58 -18.29
CA MET A 194 -7.05 -7.31 -18.26
C MET A 194 -6.13 -6.94 -19.43
N SER A 195 -6.70 -6.55 -20.58
CA SER A 195 -5.92 -6.08 -21.73
C SER A 195 -5.29 -4.69 -21.50
N ASN A 196 -5.84 -3.88 -20.59
CA ASN A 196 -5.30 -2.56 -20.26
C ASN A 196 -3.88 -2.65 -19.70
N ASN A 197 -3.62 -3.69 -18.90
CA ASN A 197 -2.32 -3.99 -18.34
C ASN A 197 -1.23 -4.17 -19.43
N PHE A 198 -1.59 -4.64 -20.62
CA PHE A 198 -0.67 -4.71 -21.77
C PHE A 198 -0.37 -3.33 -22.39
N VAL A 199 -1.32 -2.40 -22.34
CA VAL A 199 -1.11 -1.01 -22.80
C VAL A 199 -0.14 -0.30 -21.85
N GLU A 200 -0.34 -0.46 -20.54
CA GLU A 200 0.58 0.06 -19.52
C GLU A 200 1.99 -0.56 -19.66
N LEU A 201 2.05 -1.89 -19.84
CA LEU A 201 3.29 -2.62 -20.11
C LEU A 201 4.03 -2.00 -21.30
N LYS A 202 3.34 -1.75 -22.42
CA LYS A 202 3.95 -1.15 -23.62
C LYS A 202 4.55 0.23 -23.32
N GLY A 203 3.86 1.07 -22.55
CA GLY A 203 4.33 2.42 -22.21
C GLY A 203 5.61 2.42 -21.34
N MET A 204 5.70 1.47 -20.41
CA MET A 204 6.80 1.41 -19.44
C MET A 204 8.04 0.71 -20.00
N VAL A 205 7.88 -0.32 -20.82
CA VAL A 205 8.98 -1.19 -21.25
C VAL A 205 10.01 -0.47 -22.13
N PHE A 206 9.62 0.55 -22.89
CA PHE A 206 10.55 1.32 -23.74
C PHE A 206 11.16 2.53 -23.03
N LYS A 207 10.75 2.83 -21.79
CA LYS A 207 11.25 3.97 -21.04
C LYS A 207 12.60 3.65 -20.40
N LYS A 208 13.51 4.64 -20.41
CA LYS A 208 14.80 4.53 -19.73
C LYS A 208 14.61 4.78 -18.22
N PHE A 209 15.02 3.82 -17.39
CA PHE A 209 14.93 3.88 -15.94
C PHE A 209 16.33 3.93 -15.30
N ALA A 210 16.53 4.90 -14.41
CA ALA A 210 17.60 4.84 -13.42
C ALA A 210 17.20 3.91 -12.28
N LYS A 211 18.18 3.42 -11.49
CA LYS A 211 17.93 2.54 -10.33
C LYS A 211 16.86 3.15 -9.40
N ASN A 212 17.03 4.40 -8.96
CA ASN A 212 16.07 5.05 -8.04
C ASN A 212 14.64 5.12 -8.62
N ASN A 213 14.50 5.34 -9.93
CA ASN A 213 13.20 5.39 -10.58
C ASN A 213 12.56 3.99 -10.67
N LEU A 214 13.37 2.95 -10.88
CA LEU A 214 12.91 1.55 -10.82
C LEU A 214 12.46 1.16 -9.40
N PHE A 215 13.13 1.67 -8.37
CA PHE A 215 12.71 1.45 -6.99
C PHE A 215 11.33 2.07 -6.71
N GLN A 216 11.13 3.34 -7.09
CA GLN A 216 9.84 4.02 -6.93
C GLN A 216 8.71 3.31 -7.70
N MET A 217 9.00 2.84 -8.92
CA MET A 217 8.07 2.03 -9.70
C MET A 217 7.71 0.73 -8.97
N ALA A 218 8.70 -0.02 -8.50
CA ALA A 218 8.46 -1.26 -7.77
C ALA A 218 7.65 -1.04 -6.47
N CYS A 219 7.91 0.05 -5.73
CA CYS A 219 7.13 0.44 -4.57
C CYS A 219 5.66 0.78 -4.92
N SER A 220 5.45 1.46 -6.05
CA SER A 220 4.11 1.75 -6.56
C SER A 220 3.36 0.47 -6.92
N ASP A 221 4.02 -0.50 -7.55
CA ASP A 221 3.44 -1.80 -7.93
C ASP A 221 3.05 -2.61 -6.68
N VAL A 222 3.85 -2.56 -5.61
CA VAL A 222 3.50 -3.17 -4.31
C VAL A 222 2.22 -2.57 -3.74
N ARG A 223 2.11 -1.24 -3.71
CA ARG A 223 0.93 -0.52 -3.23
C ARG A 223 -0.29 -0.90 -4.07
N GLU A 224 -0.15 -0.91 -5.39
CA GLU A 224 -1.21 -1.23 -6.34
C GLU A 224 -1.75 -2.64 -6.11
N ARG A 225 -0.89 -3.65 -6.00
CA ARG A 225 -1.31 -5.02 -5.65
C ARG A 225 -2.02 -5.10 -4.31
N PHE A 226 -1.51 -4.42 -3.28
CA PHE A 226 -2.17 -4.38 -1.98
C PHE A 226 -3.58 -3.76 -2.08
N HIS A 227 -3.69 -2.61 -2.74
CA HIS A 227 -4.95 -1.92 -2.96
C HIS A 227 -5.94 -2.80 -3.72
N TYR A 228 -5.47 -3.47 -4.77
CA TYR A 228 -6.29 -4.37 -5.59
C TYR A 228 -6.79 -5.59 -4.82
N VAL A 229 -5.96 -6.20 -3.96
CA VAL A 229 -6.39 -7.28 -3.05
C VAL A 229 -7.50 -6.81 -2.12
N VAL A 230 -7.38 -5.61 -1.53
CA VAL A 230 -8.42 -5.07 -0.64
C VAL A 230 -9.70 -4.75 -1.40
N LEU A 231 -9.61 -4.19 -2.61
CA LEU A 231 -10.76 -3.96 -3.48
C LEU A 231 -11.46 -5.26 -3.87
N LEU A 232 -10.73 -6.30 -4.27
CA LEU A 232 -11.32 -7.60 -4.59
C LEU A 232 -11.97 -8.24 -3.36
N LEU A 233 -11.36 -8.13 -2.18
CA LEU A 233 -11.97 -8.61 -0.92
C LEU A 233 -13.28 -7.85 -0.64
N MET A 234 -13.29 -6.54 -0.84
CA MET A 234 -14.50 -5.72 -0.72
C MET A 234 -15.58 -6.16 -1.70
N VAL A 235 -15.23 -6.40 -2.97
CA VAL A 235 -16.17 -6.91 -3.98
C VAL A 235 -16.74 -8.26 -3.54
N ILE A 236 -15.90 -9.19 -3.07
CA ILE A 236 -16.35 -10.49 -2.56
C ILE A 236 -17.37 -10.28 -1.43
N VAL A 237 -17.04 -9.50 -0.41
CA VAL A 237 -17.95 -9.25 0.73
C VAL A 237 -19.26 -8.61 0.27
N GLN A 238 -19.21 -7.64 -0.65
CA GLN A 238 -20.40 -6.97 -1.17
C GLN A 238 -21.30 -7.93 -1.97
N THR A 239 -20.72 -8.70 -2.89
CA THR A 239 -21.45 -9.68 -3.70
C THR A 239 -22.04 -10.77 -2.81
N MET A 240 -21.28 -11.30 -1.85
CA MET A 240 -21.80 -12.32 -0.94
C MET A 240 -22.94 -11.82 -0.05
N ARG A 241 -22.94 -10.53 0.31
CA ARG A 241 -24.05 -9.89 1.04
C ARG A 241 -25.33 -9.82 0.20
N GLU A 242 -25.23 -9.61 -1.11
CA GLU A 242 -26.37 -9.60 -2.03
C GLU A 242 -26.93 -11.02 -2.25
N TYR A 243 -26.06 -12.01 -2.42
CA TYR A 243 -26.44 -13.41 -2.66
C TYR A 243 -26.63 -14.25 -1.39
N SER A 244 -26.79 -13.62 -0.22
CA SER A 244 -27.05 -14.30 1.06
C SER A 244 -26.09 -15.46 1.37
N TRP A 245 -24.79 -15.27 1.10
CA TRP A 245 -23.72 -16.21 1.44
C TRP A 245 -23.81 -17.62 0.80
N GLN A 246 -24.32 -17.74 -0.43
CA GLN A 246 -24.34 -19.01 -1.17
C GLN A 246 -22.94 -19.53 -1.55
N GLN A 247 -22.61 -20.76 -1.14
CA GLN A 247 -21.27 -21.35 -1.32
C GLN A 247 -20.83 -21.48 -2.79
N GLU A 248 -21.74 -21.86 -3.71
CA GLU A 248 -21.40 -22.03 -5.13
C GLU A 248 -20.96 -20.71 -5.77
N GLN A 249 -21.67 -19.62 -5.45
CA GLN A 249 -21.33 -18.28 -5.94
C GLN A 249 -19.99 -17.80 -5.38
N LEU A 250 -19.69 -18.11 -4.11
CA LEU A 250 -18.41 -17.77 -3.51
C LEU A 250 -17.24 -18.43 -4.25
N LEU A 251 -17.34 -19.71 -4.59
CA LEU A 251 -16.27 -20.44 -5.27
C LEU A 251 -16.05 -19.92 -6.71
N ASN A 252 -17.15 -19.63 -7.41
CA ASN A 252 -17.08 -19.05 -8.76
C ASN A 252 -16.43 -17.65 -8.71
N LEU A 253 -16.89 -16.80 -7.79
CA LEU A 253 -16.38 -15.45 -7.62
C LEU A 253 -14.90 -15.45 -7.22
N LEU A 254 -14.50 -16.33 -6.30
CA LEU A 254 -13.11 -16.49 -5.90
C LEU A 254 -12.25 -16.92 -7.09
N GLY A 255 -12.73 -17.86 -7.91
CA GLY A 255 -12.04 -18.30 -9.12
C GLY A 255 -11.82 -17.16 -10.12
N ASP A 256 -12.79 -16.27 -10.30
CA ASP A 256 -12.66 -15.11 -11.18
C ASP A 256 -11.70 -14.07 -10.59
N CYS A 257 -11.80 -13.74 -9.30
CA CYS A 257 -10.85 -12.85 -8.61
C CYS A 257 -9.40 -13.38 -8.69
N MET A 258 -9.21 -14.70 -8.56
CA MET A 258 -7.88 -15.32 -8.66
C MET A 258 -7.29 -15.22 -10.07
N LYS A 259 -8.11 -15.36 -11.12
CA LYS A 259 -7.65 -15.15 -12.51
C LYS A 259 -7.18 -13.71 -12.71
N VAL A 260 -7.94 -12.75 -12.20
CA VAL A 260 -7.62 -11.33 -12.29
C VAL A 260 -6.30 -11.02 -11.58
N MET A 261 -6.15 -11.48 -10.34
CA MET A 261 -4.89 -11.34 -9.60
C MET A 261 -3.70 -12.01 -10.30
N ALA A 262 -3.90 -13.20 -10.87
CA ALA A 262 -2.84 -13.92 -11.57
C ALA A 262 -2.36 -13.18 -12.82
N ALA A 263 -3.26 -12.53 -13.56
CA ALA A 263 -2.86 -11.72 -14.70
C ALA A 263 -2.10 -10.46 -14.29
N GLU A 264 -2.49 -9.80 -13.20
CA GLU A 264 -1.75 -8.67 -12.64
C GLU A 264 -0.31 -9.06 -12.30
N VAL A 265 -0.15 -10.16 -11.56
CA VAL A 265 1.16 -10.70 -11.19
C VAL A 265 1.99 -11.05 -12.43
N LEU A 266 1.37 -11.66 -13.44
CA LEU A 266 2.04 -12.03 -14.68
C LEU A 266 2.51 -10.79 -15.46
N VAL A 267 1.67 -9.76 -15.57
CA VAL A 267 2.00 -8.50 -16.25
C VAL A 267 3.20 -7.86 -15.58
N ASP A 268 3.22 -7.80 -14.25
CA ASP A 268 4.35 -7.26 -13.49
C ASP A 268 5.64 -8.05 -13.71
N TRP A 269 5.58 -9.38 -13.73
CA TRP A 269 6.75 -10.21 -14.03
C TRP A 269 7.34 -9.85 -15.38
N VAL A 270 6.48 -9.74 -16.39
CA VAL A 270 6.88 -9.35 -17.74
C VAL A 270 7.43 -7.91 -17.74
N LYS A 271 6.75 -6.98 -17.08
CA LYS A 271 7.13 -5.56 -16.93
C LYS A 271 8.54 -5.42 -16.38
N HIS A 272 8.80 -5.98 -15.20
CA HIS A 272 10.11 -5.90 -14.55
C HIS A 272 11.20 -6.67 -15.30
N ALA A 273 10.87 -7.80 -15.93
CA ALA A 273 11.85 -8.57 -16.71
C ALA A 273 12.32 -7.82 -17.96
N PHE A 274 11.42 -7.10 -18.64
CA PHE A 274 11.79 -6.27 -19.79
C PHE A 274 12.45 -4.94 -19.39
N VAL A 275 11.94 -4.24 -18.37
CA VAL A 275 12.53 -2.97 -17.91
C VAL A 275 13.98 -3.17 -17.46
N THR A 276 14.25 -4.19 -16.66
CA THR A 276 15.63 -4.50 -16.21
C THR A 276 16.53 -4.92 -17.37
N ARG A 277 16.01 -5.69 -18.33
CA ARG A 277 16.74 -6.10 -19.53
C ARG A 277 17.12 -4.93 -20.43
N PHE A 278 16.19 -4.02 -20.73
CA PHE A 278 16.45 -2.88 -21.61
C PHE A 278 17.33 -1.82 -20.96
N ASN A 279 17.27 -1.68 -19.63
CA ASN A 279 18.11 -0.75 -18.88
C ASN A 279 19.43 -1.38 -18.38
N ALA A 280 19.71 -2.64 -18.73
CA ALA A 280 20.89 -3.40 -18.29
C ALA A 280 21.09 -3.41 -16.77
N ILE A 281 20.00 -3.47 -16.00
CA ILE A 281 19.98 -3.52 -14.54
C ILE A 281 20.04 -4.98 -14.08
N SER A 282 20.88 -5.29 -13.10
CA SER A 282 20.99 -6.64 -12.54
C SER A 282 19.79 -6.97 -11.62
N TRP A 283 19.46 -8.25 -11.50
CA TRP A 283 18.38 -8.72 -10.63
C TRP A 283 18.69 -8.54 -9.13
N GLN A 284 19.97 -8.43 -8.75
CA GLN A 284 20.41 -8.20 -7.36
C GLN A 284 19.91 -6.86 -6.79
N VAL A 285 19.57 -5.91 -7.66
CA VAL A 285 19.03 -4.62 -7.27
C VAL A 285 17.75 -4.74 -6.44
N TYR A 286 16.92 -5.77 -6.65
CA TYR A 286 15.75 -6.01 -5.79
C TYR A 286 16.13 -6.45 -4.37
N GLN A 287 17.30 -7.10 -4.18
CA GLN A 287 17.81 -7.43 -2.86
C GLN A 287 18.33 -6.17 -2.13
N GLU A 288 18.97 -5.26 -2.86
CA GLU A 288 19.36 -3.94 -2.34
C GLU A 288 18.11 -3.14 -1.92
N TYR A 289 17.05 -3.16 -2.74
CA TYR A 289 15.77 -2.51 -2.44
C TYR A 289 15.08 -3.10 -1.22
N LEU A 290 15.07 -4.43 -1.11
CA LEU A 290 14.55 -5.14 0.05
C LEU A 290 15.33 -4.78 1.33
N ALA A 291 16.67 -4.76 1.27
CA ALA A 291 17.50 -4.39 2.40
C ALA A 291 17.27 -2.92 2.82
N SER A 292 17.08 -2.02 1.84
CA SER A 292 16.75 -0.62 2.08
C SER A 292 15.41 -0.46 2.82
N LEU A 293 14.36 -1.18 2.41
CA LEU A 293 13.07 -1.18 3.11
C LEU A 293 13.15 -1.82 4.50
N ALA A 294 13.97 -2.87 4.67
CA ALA A 294 14.18 -3.51 5.97
C ALA A 294 14.93 -2.58 6.94
N TYR A 295 15.92 -1.85 6.45
CA TYR A 295 16.67 -0.87 7.23
C TYR A 295 15.79 0.29 7.68
N ASP A 296 14.93 0.82 6.81
CA ASP A 296 13.99 1.89 7.16
C ASP A 296 13.06 1.47 8.30
N LEU A 297 12.55 0.24 8.25
CA LEU A 297 11.69 -0.29 9.30
C LEU A 297 12.46 -0.50 10.61
N ALA A 298 13.65 -1.08 10.55
CA ALA A 298 14.47 -1.29 11.75
C ALA A 298 14.84 0.04 12.40
N SER A 299 15.24 1.02 11.59
CA SER A 299 15.58 2.38 12.02
C SER A 299 14.36 3.12 12.60
N SER A 300 13.17 2.93 12.03
CA SER A 300 11.94 3.56 12.57
C SER A 300 11.54 2.98 13.93
N LYS A 301 11.91 1.73 14.24
CA LYS A 301 11.66 1.10 15.55
C LYS A 301 12.69 1.46 16.61
N LEU A 302 13.90 1.82 16.22
CA LEU A 302 14.98 2.22 17.13
C LEU A 302 14.91 3.70 17.51
N ASN A 303 14.51 4.56 16.58
CA ASN A 303 14.36 5.99 16.84
C ASN A 303 12.98 6.27 17.46
N THR A 304 12.96 6.70 18.71
CA THR A 304 11.77 7.10 19.48
C THR A 304 11.17 8.43 18.97
N ALA A 305 10.93 8.54 17.66
CA ALA A 305 10.32 9.71 17.08
C ALA A 305 8.83 9.79 17.49
N PRO A 306 8.32 10.99 17.86
CA PRO A 306 6.94 11.18 18.31
C PRO A 306 5.87 11.09 17.20
N SER A 307 6.28 10.88 15.94
CA SER A 307 5.39 10.61 14.81
C SER A 307 5.39 9.11 14.47
N ASP A 308 4.23 8.61 14.03
CA ASP A 308 3.95 7.18 13.86
C ASP A 308 5.04 6.42 13.09
N HIS A 309 5.52 5.34 13.71
CA HIS A 309 6.63 4.53 13.19
C HIS A 309 6.25 3.78 11.88
N GLY A 310 4.95 3.68 11.57
CA GLY A 310 4.42 3.13 10.32
C GLY A 310 4.27 4.16 9.19
N ASP A 311 4.26 5.46 9.51
CA ASP A 311 4.05 6.51 8.51
C ASP A 311 5.28 6.66 7.60
N LEU A 312 6.51 6.47 8.11
CA LEU A 312 7.73 6.58 7.31
C LEU A 312 7.81 5.53 6.19
N VAL A 313 7.46 4.29 6.50
CA VAL A 313 7.47 3.19 5.54
C VAL A 313 6.31 3.32 4.54
N SER A 314 5.12 3.71 5.02
CA SER A 314 3.96 4.01 4.15
C SER A 314 4.24 5.16 3.18
N ARG A 315 5.00 6.18 3.62
CA ARG A 315 5.46 7.30 2.79
C ARG A 315 6.37 6.83 1.67
N ARG A 316 7.35 5.98 1.96
CA ARG A 316 8.27 5.45 0.94
C ARG A 316 7.58 4.57 -0.09
N LEU A 317 6.52 3.86 0.31
CA LEU A 317 5.68 3.06 -0.58
C LEU A 317 4.62 3.88 -1.33
N GLY A 318 4.47 5.18 -1.03
CA GLY A 318 3.44 6.00 -1.65
C GLY A 318 2.01 5.60 -1.25
N PHE A 319 1.83 4.87 -0.14
CA PHE A 319 0.55 4.35 0.32
C PHE A 319 -0.14 5.31 1.30
N THR A 320 -1.43 5.58 1.06
CA THR A 320 -2.29 6.37 1.95
C THR A 320 -3.45 5.50 2.47
N PRO A 321 -3.37 4.96 3.69
CA PRO A 321 -4.35 3.98 4.18
C PRO A 321 -5.73 4.55 4.55
N LEU A 322 -5.85 5.86 4.80
CA LEU A 322 -7.07 6.49 5.35
C LEU A 322 -8.33 6.32 4.48
N PRO A 323 -8.32 6.63 3.16
CA PRO A 323 -9.52 6.46 2.32
C PRO A 323 -9.97 5.00 2.24
N LEU A 324 -9.01 4.09 2.07
CA LEU A 324 -9.28 2.65 1.98
C LEU A 324 -9.87 2.12 3.30
N ALA A 325 -9.34 2.57 4.45
CA ALA A 325 -9.85 2.19 5.76
C ALA A 325 -11.27 2.71 6.01
N ALA A 326 -11.57 3.97 5.64
CA ALA A 326 -12.91 4.54 5.75
C ALA A 326 -13.94 3.70 4.97
N LEU A 327 -13.58 3.27 3.76
CA LEU A 327 -14.43 2.45 2.92
C LEU A 327 -14.65 1.04 3.48
N VAL A 328 -13.59 0.39 3.97
CA VAL A 328 -13.72 -0.93 4.61
C VAL A 328 -14.58 -0.85 5.88
N LEU A 329 -14.39 0.17 6.72
CA LEU A 329 -15.24 0.40 7.90
C LEU A 329 -16.72 0.58 7.52
N ARG A 330 -16.98 1.25 6.39
CA ARG A 330 -18.33 1.37 5.84
C ARG A 330 -18.90 0.03 5.39
N VAL A 331 -18.16 -0.74 4.59
CA VAL A 331 -18.64 -2.03 4.03
C VAL A 331 -18.88 -3.05 5.13
N MET A 332 -18.00 -3.07 6.13
CA MET A 332 -18.06 -3.95 7.29
C MET A 332 -19.01 -3.46 8.38
N ALA A 333 -19.71 -2.32 8.19
CA ALA A 333 -20.66 -1.80 9.16
C ALA A 333 -21.78 -2.83 9.40
N CYS A 334 -21.72 -3.46 10.58
CA CYS A 334 -22.62 -4.51 10.99
C CYS A 334 -23.79 -3.91 11.79
N PRO A 335 -25.01 -4.46 11.71
CA PRO A 335 -26.13 -3.99 12.52
C PRO A 335 -25.82 -4.13 14.03
N PRO A 336 -26.41 -3.28 14.89
CA PRO A 336 -26.12 -3.25 16.32
C PRO A 336 -26.40 -4.57 17.05
N SER A 337 -27.27 -5.43 16.50
CA SER A 337 -27.55 -6.78 17.00
C SER A 337 -26.34 -7.74 16.97
N SER A 338 -25.30 -7.40 16.21
CA SER A 338 -24.10 -8.22 16.00
C SER A 338 -22.86 -7.72 16.76
N LEU A 339 -23.05 -6.92 17.83
CA LEU A 339 -21.95 -6.34 18.61
C LEU A 339 -20.90 -7.36 19.07
N ARG A 340 -21.32 -8.56 19.48
CA ARG A 340 -20.41 -9.65 19.88
C ARG A 340 -19.49 -10.09 18.74
N LEU A 341 -20.03 -10.17 17.52
CA LEU A 341 -19.26 -10.53 16.33
C LEU A 341 -18.29 -9.40 15.95
N ALA A 342 -18.71 -8.14 16.07
CA ALA A 342 -17.85 -6.99 15.82
C ALA A 342 -16.67 -6.94 16.81
N ILE A 343 -16.90 -7.22 18.10
CA ILE A 343 -15.84 -7.31 19.11
C ILE A 343 -14.88 -8.46 18.79
N LEU A 344 -15.40 -9.64 18.46
CA LEU A 344 -14.58 -10.79 18.09
C LEU A 344 -13.72 -10.49 16.83
N ALA A 345 -14.33 -9.89 15.80
CA ALA A 345 -13.63 -9.49 14.59
C ALA A 345 -12.53 -8.46 14.89
N TYR A 346 -12.81 -7.48 15.74
CA TYR A 346 -11.83 -6.50 16.19
C TYR A 346 -10.66 -7.14 16.95
N LEU A 347 -10.92 -8.07 17.88
CA LEU A 347 -9.89 -8.83 18.58
C LEU A 347 -9.02 -9.68 17.62
N CYS A 348 -9.65 -10.29 16.61
CA CYS A 348 -8.95 -11.03 15.56
C CYS A 348 -8.06 -10.12 14.71
N LEU A 349 -8.54 -8.91 14.35
CA LEU A 349 -7.72 -7.93 13.63
C LEU A 349 -6.54 -7.46 14.49
N CYS A 350 -6.74 -7.25 15.79
CA CYS A 350 -5.67 -6.90 16.72
C CYS A 350 -4.63 -8.02 16.87
N SER A 351 -5.05 -9.28 16.99
CA SER A 351 -4.11 -10.41 17.06
C SER A 351 -3.33 -10.57 15.76
N MET A 352 -4.01 -10.45 14.61
CA MET A 352 -3.38 -10.43 13.29
C MET A 352 -2.38 -9.27 13.15
N LYS A 353 -2.71 -8.08 13.66
CA LYS A 353 -1.78 -6.93 13.66
C LYS A 353 -0.52 -7.20 14.46
N VAL A 354 -0.64 -7.79 15.65
CA VAL A 354 0.52 -8.13 16.49
C VAL A 354 1.38 -9.20 15.80
N LEU A 355 0.76 -10.26 15.29
CA LEU A 355 1.46 -11.32 14.55
C LEU A 355 2.20 -10.74 13.33
N LEU A 356 1.53 -9.91 12.55
CA LEU A 356 2.12 -9.28 11.38
C LEU A 356 3.32 -8.40 11.76
N ASN A 357 3.21 -7.62 12.84
CA ASN A 357 4.32 -6.79 13.28
C ASN A 357 5.54 -7.60 13.72
N LEU A 358 5.31 -8.72 14.42
CA LEU A 358 6.37 -9.65 14.82
C LEU A 358 7.04 -10.29 13.61
N VAL A 359 6.26 -10.76 12.63
CA VAL A 359 6.79 -11.37 11.40
C VAL A 359 7.63 -10.37 10.61
N ILE A 360 7.13 -9.14 10.39
CA ILE A 360 7.85 -8.14 9.62
C ILE A 360 9.14 -7.74 10.33
N LEU A 361 9.12 -7.53 11.65
CA LEU A 361 10.32 -7.19 12.42
C LEU A 361 11.35 -8.32 12.39
N GLY A 362 10.91 -9.58 12.54
CA GLY A 362 11.79 -10.75 12.45
C GLY A 362 12.43 -10.88 11.07
N LEU A 363 11.65 -10.69 10.00
CA LEU A 363 12.17 -10.67 8.62
C LEU A 363 13.15 -9.52 8.41
N ALA A 364 12.83 -8.31 8.91
CA ALA A 364 13.69 -7.15 8.77
C ALA A 364 15.06 -7.38 9.41
N CYS A 365 15.10 -7.89 10.64
CA CYS A 365 16.35 -8.23 11.33
C CYS A 365 17.16 -9.26 10.55
N SER A 366 16.52 -10.34 10.06
CA SER A 366 17.18 -11.37 9.27
C SER A 366 17.77 -10.84 7.96
N ILE A 367 17.03 -9.97 7.25
CA ILE A 367 17.48 -9.35 6.00
C ILE A 367 18.65 -8.40 6.25
N VAL A 368 18.56 -7.55 7.29
CA VAL A 368 19.62 -6.60 7.65
C VAL A 368 20.90 -7.32 8.08
N GLU A 369 20.78 -8.38 8.87
CA GLU A 369 21.92 -9.20 9.29
C GLU A 369 22.61 -9.87 8.10
N LYS A 370 21.82 -10.50 7.21
CA LYS A 370 22.34 -11.12 5.99
C LYS A 370 23.05 -10.11 5.09
N HIS A 371 22.47 -8.93 4.91
CA HIS A 371 23.08 -7.87 4.10
C HIS A 371 24.38 -7.35 4.72
N ARG A 372 24.44 -7.24 6.06
CA ARG A 372 25.65 -6.86 6.79
C ARG A 372 26.77 -7.89 6.65
N GLN A 373 26.43 -9.18 6.68
CA GLN A 373 27.40 -10.27 6.47
C GLN A 373 27.98 -10.22 5.05
N THR A 374 27.16 -10.04 4.01
CA THR A 374 27.66 -9.88 2.63
C THR A 374 28.64 -8.70 2.51
N LEU A 375 28.33 -7.56 3.13
CA LEU A 375 29.24 -6.40 3.13
C LEU A 375 30.58 -6.67 3.84
N GLN A 376 30.57 -7.50 4.89
CA GLN A 376 31.78 -7.89 5.60
C GLN A 376 32.64 -8.88 4.80
N GLU A 377 32.01 -9.77 4.04
CA GLU A 377 32.70 -10.71 3.13
C GLU A 377 33.31 -10.00 1.91
N ASP A 378 32.63 -8.99 1.36
CA ASP A 378 33.10 -8.17 0.24
C ASP A 378 34.13 -7.11 0.64
N SER A 379 34.24 -6.80 1.93
CA SER A 379 35.28 -5.91 2.46
C SER A 379 36.65 -6.60 2.40
N PRO A 380 37.68 -6.02 1.76
CA PRO A 380 39.01 -6.63 1.71
C PRO A 380 39.63 -6.59 3.10
N VAL A 381 39.40 -7.62 3.90
CA VAL A 381 40.13 -7.79 5.16
C VAL A 381 41.61 -7.97 4.80
N LYS A 382 42.41 -6.97 5.20
CA LYS A 382 43.87 -6.97 5.20
C LYS A 382 44.38 -8.37 5.57
N LYS A 383 45.05 -9.05 4.64
CA LYS A 383 45.92 -10.18 4.98
C LYS A 383 46.85 -9.72 6.12
N PRO A 384 46.97 -10.44 7.24
CA PRO A 384 47.96 -10.11 8.24
C PRO A 384 49.33 -10.14 7.55
N ARG A 385 50.08 -9.04 7.63
CA ARG A 385 51.49 -9.02 7.21
C ARG A 385 52.18 -10.15 7.98
N ARG A 386 52.73 -11.14 7.28
CA ARG A 386 53.67 -12.09 7.88
C ARG A 386 54.74 -11.26 8.61
N PRO A 387 55.19 -11.68 9.81
CA PRO A 387 56.37 -11.06 10.41
C PRO A 387 57.50 -11.18 9.40
N GLN A 388 58.11 -10.06 9.03
CA GLN A 388 59.41 -10.09 8.39
C GLN A 388 60.35 -10.72 9.42
N SER A 389 60.81 -11.93 9.13
CA SER A 389 61.95 -12.53 9.81
C SER A 389 63.14 -11.59 9.62
N SER A 390 63.67 -11.14 10.75
CA SER A 390 64.96 -10.52 10.89
C SER A 390 66.03 -11.37 10.18
N GLU A 391 66.71 -10.77 9.22
CA GLU A 391 68.11 -11.08 8.88
C GLU A 391 68.99 -9.96 9.42
#